data_AF-A0AA44WDI7-F1
#
_entry.id   AF-A0AA44WDI7-F1
#
_cell.length_a   1.000
_cell.length_b   1.000
_cell.length_c   1.000
_cell.angle_alpha   90.00
_cell.angle_beta   90.00
_cell.angle_gamma   90.00
#
_symmetry.space_group_name_H-M   'P 1'
#
loop_
_entity.id
_entity.type
_entity.pdbx_description
1 polymer ?
#
loop_
_entity_poly.entity_id
_entity_poly.type
_entity_poly.pdbx_seq_one_letter_code
_entity_poly.pdbx_strand_id
1 'polypeptide(L)'
;MAQKPQQFDVLGDTGARVDRPRDSLALIFKRALELGLDDVSQDGGVRFTVGTMCSGTDAPILALRELQDAALAMGYNHLFDFDHQFSVEIEAYKQAFIERNSKPSGEIYRDVIQVSDPSRKDA
;
A
#
# COMPACT_ATOMS: atom_id res chain seq x y z
N MET A 1 -1.66 32.17 -6.21
CA MET A 1 -0.25 31.72 -6.19
C MET A 1 -0.21 30.47 -5.35
N ALA A 2 -0.12 29.29 -5.96
CA ALA A 2 -0.02 28.04 -5.22
C ALA A 2 1.32 28.04 -4.47
N GLN A 3 1.28 27.96 -3.15
CA GLN A 3 2.47 27.74 -2.34
C GLN A 3 3.05 26.39 -2.75
N LYS A 4 4.30 26.41 -3.24
CA LYS A 4 5.08 25.20 -3.44
C LYS A 4 5.10 24.44 -2.11
N PRO A 5 4.73 23.15 -2.07
CA PRO A 5 4.71 22.40 -0.81
C PRO A 5 6.07 22.51 -0.13
N GLN A 6 6.05 22.77 1.19
CA GLN A 6 7.26 22.91 1.99
C GLN A 6 8.12 21.66 1.78
N GLN A 7 9.33 21.88 1.28
CA GLN A 7 10.31 20.84 1.10
C GLN A 7 10.74 20.39 2.49
N PHE A 8 10.17 19.28 2.96
CA PHE A 8 10.65 18.60 4.15
C PHE A 8 12.08 18.15 3.89
N ASP A 9 13.02 18.79 4.58
CA ASP A 9 14.46 18.50 4.52
C ASP A 9 14.77 17.22 5.32
N VAL A 10 14.15 16.11 4.91
CA VAL A 10 14.42 14.75 5.41
C VAL A 10 15.40 14.03 4.47
N LEU A 11 15.71 14.62 3.32
CA LEU A 11 16.26 13.93 2.16
C LEU A 11 17.53 14.62 1.66
N GLY A 12 18.59 14.52 2.47
CA GLY A 12 19.95 14.79 2.04
C GLY A 12 20.42 13.83 0.93
N ASP A 13 21.35 14.32 0.13
CA ASP A 13 22.02 13.69 -1.02
C ASP A 13 22.34 12.20 -0.84
N THR A 14 22.03 11.37 -1.88
CA THR A 14 22.38 9.96 -2.19
C THR A 14 22.82 8.94 -1.10
N GLY A 15 22.62 9.22 0.18
CA GLY A 15 23.07 8.44 1.34
C GLY A 15 22.08 8.52 2.50
N ALA A 16 20.80 8.77 2.21
CA ALA A 16 19.74 8.81 3.21
C ALA A 16 19.73 7.50 4.02
N ARG A 17 20.00 7.64 5.31
CA ARG A 17 20.09 6.53 6.26
C ARG A 17 18.67 6.06 6.60
N VAL A 18 18.39 4.78 6.35
CA VAL A 18 17.13 4.14 6.75
C VAL A 18 17.31 3.60 8.17
N ASP A 19 16.86 4.36 9.17
CA ASP A 19 16.94 3.93 10.58
C ASP A 19 15.77 3.04 10.99
N ARG A 20 14.61 3.23 10.36
CA ARG A 20 13.40 2.40 10.54
C ARG A 20 12.87 1.96 9.18
N PRO A 21 12.19 0.80 9.08
CA PRO A 21 11.59 0.36 7.82
C PRO A 21 10.70 1.41 7.16
N ARG A 22 9.94 2.19 7.94
CA ARG A 22 9.09 3.27 7.44
C ARG A 22 9.86 4.35 6.68
N ASP A 23 11.11 4.64 7.07
CA ASP A 23 11.92 5.68 6.45
C ASP A 23 12.28 5.32 4.99
N SER A 24 12.27 4.02 4.64
CA SER A 24 12.49 3.56 3.27
C SER A 24 11.39 4.01 2.30
N LEU A 25 10.17 4.25 2.79
CA LEU A 25 9.04 4.61 1.93
C LEU A 25 9.16 6.02 1.38
N ALA A 26 9.73 6.95 2.14
CA ALA A 26 10.04 8.29 1.63
C ALA A 26 11.07 8.24 0.48
N LEU A 27 12.04 7.33 0.56
CA LEU A 27 13.04 7.13 -0.51
C LEU A 27 12.42 6.49 -1.74
N ILE A 28 11.59 5.46 -1.55
CA ILE A 28 10.84 4.81 -2.63
C ILE A 28 9.94 5.85 -3.32
N PHE A 29 9.23 6.66 -2.54
CA PHE A 29 8.33 7.68 -3.05
C PHE A 29 9.07 8.76 -3.84
N LYS A 30 10.18 9.30 -3.31
CA LYS A 30 11.06 10.23 -4.04
C LYS A 30 11.47 9.64 -5.38
N ARG A 31 11.95 8.38 -5.38
CA ARG A 31 12.37 7.72 -6.61
C ARG A 31 11.20 7.52 -7.58
N ALA A 32 10.00 7.24 -7.07
CA ALA A 32 8.81 7.11 -7.90
C ALA A 32 8.41 8.45 -8.54
N LEU A 33 8.53 9.58 -7.83
CA LEU A 33 8.33 10.91 -8.40
C LEU A 33 9.32 11.17 -9.56
N GLU A 34 10.60 10.83 -9.39
CA GLU A 34 11.62 10.93 -10.44
C GLU A 34 11.32 10.03 -11.66
N LEU A 35 10.51 8.98 -11.49
CA LEU A 35 10.09 8.05 -12.53
C LEU A 35 8.74 8.43 -13.19
N GLY A 36 8.16 9.58 -12.83
CA GLY A 36 6.91 10.07 -13.44
C GLY A 36 5.65 9.86 -12.61
N LEU A 37 5.76 9.48 -11.33
CA LEU A 37 4.59 9.39 -10.44
C LEU A 37 3.93 10.76 -10.22
N ASP A 38 4.67 11.87 -10.35
CA ASP A 38 4.12 13.22 -10.28
C ASP A 38 3.12 13.48 -11.42
N ASP A 39 3.44 13.03 -12.63
CA ASP A 39 2.57 13.17 -13.81
C ASP A 39 1.21 12.48 -13.57
N VAL A 40 1.22 11.29 -12.95
CA VAL A 40 -0.01 10.60 -12.55
C VAL A 40 -0.85 11.44 -11.59
N SER A 41 -0.23 12.15 -10.65
CA SER A 41 -0.96 13.05 -9.74
C SER A 41 -1.58 14.22 -10.49
N GLN A 42 -0.87 14.77 -11.48
CA GLN A 42 -1.32 15.91 -12.28
C GLN A 42 -2.48 15.52 -13.20
N ASP A 43 -2.51 14.27 -13.65
CA ASP A 43 -3.59 13.68 -14.45
C ASP A 43 -4.82 13.26 -13.63
N GLY A 44 -4.86 13.59 -12.34
CA GLY A 44 -6.00 13.34 -11.45
C GLY A 44 -5.89 12.08 -10.61
N GLY A 45 -4.73 11.43 -10.61
CA GLY A 45 -4.43 10.26 -9.80
C GLY A 45 -4.98 8.95 -10.36
N VAL A 46 -4.70 7.86 -9.65
CA VAL A 46 -5.16 6.51 -10.03
C VAL A 46 -5.95 5.84 -8.92
N ARG A 47 -7.05 5.18 -9.28
CA ARG A 47 -7.78 4.30 -8.36
C ARG A 47 -7.72 2.87 -8.87
N PHE A 48 -7.40 1.93 -8.00
CA PHE A 48 -7.29 0.52 -8.36
C PHE A 48 -7.82 -0.40 -7.28
N THR A 49 -8.06 -1.65 -7.66
CA THR A 49 -8.55 -2.69 -6.77
C THR A 49 -7.42 -3.68 -6.50
N VAL A 50 -7.31 -4.13 -5.25
CA VAL A 50 -6.26 -5.05 -4.82
C VAL A 50 -6.88 -6.25 -4.12
N GLY A 51 -6.46 -7.44 -4.51
CA GLY A 51 -6.60 -8.65 -3.71
C GLY A 51 -5.22 -9.25 -3.47
N THR A 52 -4.98 -9.84 -2.30
CA THR A 52 -3.70 -10.47 -1.97
C THR A 52 -3.83 -11.98 -1.93
N MET A 53 -2.82 -12.69 -2.44
CA MET A 53 -2.77 -14.16 -2.45
C MET A 53 -1.44 -14.63 -1.86
N CYS A 54 -1.46 -15.70 -1.06
CA CYS A 54 -0.34 -16.08 -0.19
C CYS A 54 0.11 -14.89 0.66
N SER A 55 -0.88 -14.21 1.25
CA SER A 55 -0.76 -12.81 1.64
C SER A 55 0.16 -12.58 2.83
N GLY A 56 0.51 -13.62 3.58
CA GLY A 56 1.25 -13.51 4.82
C GLY A 56 0.46 -12.65 5.79
N THR A 57 0.97 -11.47 6.13
CA THR A 57 0.31 -10.49 7.00
C THR A 57 -0.19 -9.26 6.25
N ASP A 58 -0.39 -9.36 4.92
CA ASP A 58 -0.77 -8.25 4.04
C ASP A 58 0.23 -7.08 4.05
N ALA A 59 1.53 -7.40 4.07
CA ALA A 59 2.58 -6.38 3.99
C ALA A 59 2.41 -5.41 2.80
N PRO A 60 1.98 -5.83 1.59
CA PRO A 60 1.72 -4.90 0.48
C PRO A 60 0.62 -3.88 0.78
N ILE A 61 -0.45 -4.28 1.48
CA ILE A 61 -1.56 -3.38 1.83
C ILE A 61 -1.10 -2.32 2.85
N LEU A 62 -0.33 -2.75 3.85
CA LEU A 62 0.24 -1.82 4.84
C LEU A 62 1.22 -0.85 4.17
N ALA A 63 2.06 -1.32 3.24
CA ALA A 63 2.97 -0.46 2.48
C ALA A 63 2.22 0.57 1.62
N LEU A 64 1.12 0.19 0.96
CA LEU A 64 0.29 1.12 0.19
C LEU A 64 -0.30 2.23 1.07
N ARG A 65 -0.79 1.90 2.28
CA ARG A 65 -1.29 2.91 3.23
C ARG A 65 -0.20 3.88 3.66
N GLU A 66 0.98 3.36 3.97
CA GLU A 66 2.11 4.19 4.35
C GLU A 66 2.62 5.07 3.21
N LEU A 67 2.53 4.60 1.96
CA LEU A 67 2.79 5.42 0.77
C LEU A 67 1.74 6.51 0.58
N GLN A 68 0.46 6.25 0.88
CA GLN A 68 -0.58 7.31 0.90
C GLN A 68 -0.26 8.37 1.95
N ASP A 69 0.08 7.96 3.17
CA ASP A 69 0.46 8.89 4.25
C ASP A 69 1.66 9.75 3.86
N ALA A 70 2.68 9.14 3.24
CA ALA A 70 3.86 9.86 2.74
C ALA A 70 3.48 10.84 1.62
N ALA A 71 2.64 10.42 0.67
CA ALA A 71 2.16 11.27 -0.42
C ALA A 71 1.41 12.50 0.13
N LEU A 72 0.50 12.29 1.09
CA LEU A 72 -0.24 13.36 1.77
C LEU A 72 0.72 14.32 2.49
N ALA A 73 1.69 13.80 3.24
CA ALA A 73 2.69 14.62 3.93
C ALA A 73 3.53 15.48 2.96
N MET A 74 3.70 15.03 1.72
CA MET A 74 4.42 15.75 0.67
C MET A 74 3.52 16.66 -0.19
N GLY A 75 2.22 16.75 0.10
CA GLY A 75 1.27 17.63 -0.58
C GLY A 75 0.53 17.00 -1.75
N TYR A 76 0.66 15.69 -1.96
CA TYR A 76 -0.07 14.95 -2.98
C TYR A 76 -1.40 14.42 -2.42
N ASN A 77 -2.48 15.21 -2.53
CA ASN A 77 -3.78 14.90 -1.92
C ASN A 77 -4.56 13.76 -2.59
N HIS A 78 -4.31 13.49 -3.88
CA HIS A 78 -5.11 12.55 -4.68
C HIS A 78 -4.24 11.70 -5.60
N LEU A 79 -3.03 11.33 -5.18
CA LEU A 79 -2.11 10.60 -6.05
C LEU A 79 -2.65 9.21 -6.40
N PHE A 80 -3.07 8.45 -5.40
CA PHE A 80 -3.73 7.18 -5.63
C PHE A 80 -4.66 6.77 -4.49
N ASP A 81 -5.67 6.00 -4.84
CA ASP A 81 -6.58 5.32 -3.92
C ASP A 81 -6.67 3.83 -4.27
N PHE A 82 -6.96 2.99 -3.29
CA PHE A 82 -7.12 1.57 -3.55
C PHE A 82 -8.21 0.93 -2.68
N ASP A 83 -8.89 -0.05 -3.26
CA ASP A 83 -9.89 -0.85 -2.57
C ASP A 83 -9.37 -2.28 -2.37
N HIS A 84 -9.14 -2.63 -1.11
CA HIS A 84 -8.65 -3.96 -0.71
C HIS A 84 -9.83 -4.94 -0.62
N GLN A 85 -10.02 -5.76 -1.65
CA GLN A 85 -11.22 -6.57 -1.83
C GLN A 85 -11.17 -7.92 -1.11
N PHE A 86 -10.03 -8.59 -1.08
CA PHE A 86 -9.88 -9.88 -0.40
C PHE A 86 -8.42 -10.19 -0.08
N SER A 87 -8.21 -11.10 0.88
CA SER A 87 -6.91 -11.71 1.17
C SER A 87 -7.02 -13.24 1.11
N VAL A 88 -5.92 -13.92 0.77
CA VAL A 88 -5.83 -15.39 0.86
C VAL A 88 -4.59 -15.79 1.66
N GLU A 89 -4.80 -16.41 2.81
CA GLU A 89 -3.72 -16.88 3.69
C GLU A 89 -4.09 -18.19 4.38
N ILE A 90 -3.20 -19.18 4.31
CA ILE A 90 -3.46 -20.52 4.86
C ILE A 90 -3.30 -20.58 6.39
N GLU A 91 -2.43 -19.75 6.96
CA GLU A 91 -2.09 -19.74 8.39
C GLU A 91 -3.09 -18.92 9.23
N ALA A 92 -3.82 -19.59 10.13
CA ALA A 92 -4.88 -18.98 10.92
C ALA A 92 -4.42 -17.78 11.77
N TYR A 93 -3.22 -17.82 12.35
CA TYR A 93 -2.72 -16.71 13.16
C TYR A 93 -2.42 -15.46 12.31
N LYS A 94 -2.06 -15.65 11.03
CA LYS A 94 -1.85 -14.54 10.10
C LYS A 94 -3.17 -13.99 9.57
N GLN A 95 -4.16 -14.84 9.32
CA GLN A 95 -5.53 -14.36 9.05
C GLN A 95 -6.06 -13.47 10.18
N ALA A 96 -5.83 -13.87 11.44
CA ALA A 96 -6.21 -13.05 12.60
C ALA A 96 -5.45 -11.71 12.67
N PHE A 97 -4.21 -11.68 12.17
CA PHE A 97 -3.47 -10.42 12.01
C PHE A 97 -4.10 -9.53 10.93
N ILE A 98 -4.43 -10.11 9.76
CA ILE A 98 -5.08 -9.39 8.66
C ILE A 98 -6.41 -8.78 9.12
N GLU A 99 -7.26 -9.58 9.77
CA GLU A 99 -8.57 -9.15 10.29
C GLU A 99 -8.46 -7.94 11.24
N ARG A 100 -7.36 -7.82 11.98
CA ARG A 100 -7.14 -6.72 12.93
C ARG A 100 -6.53 -5.48 12.29
N ASN A 101 -5.69 -5.63 11.27
CA ASN A 101 -4.80 -4.56 10.81
C ASN A 101 -5.04 -4.13 9.36
N SER A 102 -5.45 -5.03 8.49
CA SER A 102 -5.55 -4.81 7.03
C SER A 102 -6.83 -5.39 6.43
N LYS A 103 -7.87 -5.55 7.25
CA LYS A 103 -9.12 -6.21 6.89
C LYS A 103 -9.63 -5.76 5.50
N PRO A 104 -9.81 -6.70 4.55
CA PRO A 104 -10.40 -6.39 3.25
C PRO A 104 -11.89 -6.02 3.41
N SER A 105 -12.45 -5.36 2.39
CA SER A 105 -13.89 -5.08 2.30
C SER A 105 -14.71 -6.35 2.07
N GLY A 106 -14.12 -7.36 1.45
CA GLY A 106 -14.67 -8.70 1.30
C GLY A 106 -14.04 -9.73 2.24
N GLU A 107 -13.79 -10.92 1.71
CA GLU A 107 -13.45 -12.10 2.51
C GLU A 107 -11.93 -12.29 2.71
N ILE A 108 -11.59 -12.96 3.82
CA ILE A 108 -10.26 -13.55 4.03
C ILE A 108 -10.38 -15.05 3.79
N TYR A 109 -9.94 -15.49 2.61
CA TYR A 109 -9.95 -16.89 2.23
C TYR A 109 -8.78 -17.65 2.87
N ARG A 110 -9.00 -18.94 3.14
CA ARG A 110 -7.94 -19.83 3.62
C ARG A 110 -7.17 -20.46 2.47
N ASP A 111 -7.88 -20.83 1.40
CA ASP A 111 -7.32 -21.51 0.25
C ASP A 111 -7.57 -20.70 -1.03
N VAL A 112 -6.58 -20.64 -1.91
CA VAL A 112 -6.67 -19.96 -3.22
C VAL A 112 -7.80 -20.51 -4.08
N ILE A 113 -8.18 -21.78 -3.90
CA ILE A 113 -9.28 -22.39 -4.63
C ILE A 113 -10.62 -21.73 -4.25
N GLN A 114 -10.76 -21.24 -3.02
CA GLN A 114 -11.99 -20.58 -2.54
C GLN A 114 -12.27 -19.26 -3.25
N VAL A 115 -11.26 -18.64 -3.86
CA VAL A 115 -11.45 -17.46 -4.71
C VAL A 115 -12.29 -17.79 -5.94
N SER A 116 -12.13 -19.00 -6.51
CA SER A 116 -12.89 -19.46 -7.68
C SER A 116 -14.20 -20.15 -7.31
N ASP A 117 -14.25 -20.79 -6.15
CA ASP A 117 -15.43 -21.48 -5.61
C ASP A 117 -15.51 -21.28 -4.10
N PRO A 118 -16.17 -20.19 -3.64
CA PRO A 118 -16.28 -19.88 -2.21
C PRO A 118 -17.04 -20.95 -1.41
N SER A 119 -17.79 -21.82 -2.08
CA SER A 119 -18.54 -22.90 -1.42
C SER A 119 -17.67 -24.11 -1.07
N ARG A 120 -16.47 -24.18 -1.65
CA ARG A 120 -15.55 -25.30 -1.45
C ARG A 120 -14.93 -25.24 -0.06
N LYS A 121 -15.22 -26.27 0.73
CA LYS A 121 -14.56 -26.51 2.02
C LYS A 121 -13.18 -27.11 1.78
N ASP A 122 -12.26 -26.77 2.68
CA ASP A 122 -10.87 -27.24 2.73
C ASP A 122 -10.76 -28.72 2.29
N ALA A 123 -9.90 -28.99 1.32
CA ALA A 123 -9.62 -30.34 0.81
C ALA A 123 -8.72 -31.13 1.77
#